data_AF-T1AI42-F1
#
_entry.id   AF-T1AI42-F1
#
_cell.length_a   1.000
_cell.length_b   1.000
_cell.length_c   1.000
_cell.angle_alpha   90.00
_cell.angle_beta   90.00
_cell.angle_gamma   90.00
#
_symmetry.space_group_name_H-M   'P 1'
#
loop_
_entity.id
_entity.type
_entity.pdbx_description
1 polymer ?
#
loop_
_entity_poly.entity_id
_entity_poly.type
_entity_poly.pdbx_seq_one_letter_code
_entity_poly.pdbx_strand_id
1 'polypeptide(L)'
;MFSFITQNWRGRPLVSLAAIVSLIGAVWTHTGLRVRSEIDRGKYPEGRKMTAEQMAQVQLRPDEFHGDWNYTITPRKSKRKRI
;
A
#
# COMPACT_ATOMS: atom_id res chain seq x y z
N MET A 1 2.93 -6.66 8.43
CA MET A 1 2.49 -5.25 8.55
C MET A 1 1.08 -5.14 9.13
N PHE A 2 0.05 -5.66 8.46
CA PHE A 2 -1.35 -5.48 8.86
C PHE A 2 -1.67 -5.95 10.29
N SER A 3 -1.09 -7.07 10.73
CA SER A 3 -1.22 -7.53 12.12
C SER A 3 -0.72 -6.51 13.16
N PHE A 4 0.32 -5.74 12.86
CA PHE A 4 0.84 -4.68 13.74
C PHE A 4 -0.06 -3.44 13.74
N ILE A 5 -0.68 -3.12 12.59
CA ILE A 5 -1.71 -2.07 12.51
C ILE A 5 -2.90 -2.45 13.40
N THR A 6 -3.41 -3.68 13.28
CA THR A 6 -4.52 -4.17 14.10
C THR A 6 -4.19 -4.14 15.60
N GLN A 7 -2.96 -4.50 15.99
CA GLN A 7 -2.51 -4.38 17.38
C GLN A 7 -2.57 -2.94 17.89
N ASN A 8 -2.18 -1.96 17.07
CA ASN A 8 -2.21 -0.54 17.44
C ASN A 8 -3.63 0.04 17.56
N TRP A 9 -4.64 -0.64 16.99
CA TRP A 9 -6.06 -0.28 17.08
C TRP A 9 -6.78 -0.87 18.29
N ARG A 10 -6.18 -1.86 18.97
CA ARG A 10 -6.86 -2.59 20.05
C ARG A 10 -7.34 -1.64 21.15
N GLY A 11 -8.64 -1.60 21.37
CA GLY A 11 -9.28 -0.74 22.37
C GLY A 11 -9.37 0.74 22.00
N ARG A 12 -9.09 1.12 20.75
CA ARG A 12 -9.17 2.50 20.27
C ARG A 12 -10.27 2.63 19.21
N PRO A 13 -11.30 3.45 19.44
CA PRO A 13 -12.42 3.57 18.50
C PRO A 13 -11.99 4.36 17.24
N LEU A 14 -12.33 3.85 16.06
CA LEU A 14 -11.97 4.42 14.76
C LEU A 14 -13.02 5.46 14.29
N VAL A 15 -13.19 6.53 15.08
CA VAL A 15 -14.30 7.49 14.93
C VAL A 15 -14.07 8.58 13.88
N SER A 16 -12.86 8.70 13.33
CA SER A 16 -12.55 9.71 12.31
C SER A 16 -11.38 9.29 11.42
N LEU A 17 -11.32 9.87 10.21
CA LEU A 17 -10.16 9.69 9.31
C LEU A 17 -8.85 10.11 9.97
N ALA A 18 -8.87 11.20 10.75
CA ALA A 18 -7.70 11.65 11.50
C ALA A 18 -7.24 10.59 12.50
N ALA A 19 -8.16 10.00 13.29
CA ALA A 19 -7.84 8.93 14.22
C ALA A 19 -7.25 7.71 13.48
N ILE A 20 -7.85 7.30 12.37
CA ILE A 20 -7.38 6.16 11.56
C ILE A 20 -5.95 6.42 11.06
N VAL A 21 -5.70 7.58 10.43
CA VAL A 21 -4.38 7.95 9.89
C VAL A 21 -3.32 7.99 10.98
N SER A 22 -3.61 8.64 12.11
CA SER A 22 -2.69 8.71 13.25
C SER A 22 -2.36 7.34 13.81
N LEU A 23 -3.34 6.44 13.92
CA LEU A 23 -3.13 5.09 14.46
C LEU A 23 -2.34 4.20 13.50
N ILE A 24 -2.58 4.28 12.19
CA ILE A 24 -1.78 3.54 11.21
C ILE A 24 -0.34 4.08 11.19
N GLY A 25 -0.16 5.40 11.16
CA GLY A 25 1.16 6.05 11.11
C GLY A 25 2.00 5.84 12.38
N ALA A 26 1.37 5.55 13.52
CA ALA A 26 2.07 5.26 14.77
C ALA A 26 2.69 3.84 14.82
N VAL A 27 2.47 2.99 13.82
CA VAL A 27 3.01 1.63 13.79
C VAL A 27 4.52 1.63 13.54
N TRP A 28 5.24 1.02 14.47
CA TRP A 28 6.65 0.69 14.31
C TRP A 28 6.99 -0.65 14.97
N THR A 29 8.09 -1.30 14.55
CA THR A 29 8.63 -2.50 15.22
C THR A 29 10.11 -2.34 15.51
N HIS A 30 10.61 -3.05 16.54
CA HIS A 30 12.04 -3.08 16.87
C HIS A 30 12.92 -3.59 15.71
N THR A 31 12.35 -4.44 14.86
CA THR A 31 13.01 -4.97 13.65
C THR A 31 12.98 -4.02 12.45
N GLY A 32 12.48 -2.80 12.61
CA GLY A 32 12.65 -1.72 11.62
C GLY A 32 11.42 -1.39 10.77
N LEU A 33 10.25 -1.99 11.00
CA LEU A 33 9.04 -1.54 10.31
C LEU A 33 8.69 -0.12 10.75
N ARG A 34 8.41 0.76 9.80
CA ARG A 34 7.84 2.10 9.99
C ARG A 34 6.75 2.32 8.96
N VAL A 35 5.56 2.70 9.41
CA VAL A 35 4.41 2.93 8.52
C VAL A 35 4.16 4.42 8.39
N ARG A 36 3.99 4.89 7.14
CA ARG A 36 3.45 6.22 6.84
C ARG A 36 2.00 6.07 6.41
N SER A 37 1.14 6.95 6.89
CA SER A 37 -0.27 7.01 6.52
C SER A 37 -0.66 8.47 6.28
N GLU A 38 -1.48 8.70 5.27
CA GLU A 38 -1.97 10.02 4.90
C GLU A 38 -3.34 9.92 4.23
N ILE A 39 -4.09 11.02 4.25
CA ILE A 39 -5.36 11.10 3.54
C ILE A 39 -5.06 11.39 2.06
N ASP A 40 -5.40 10.43 1.21
CA ASP A 40 -5.44 10.65 -0.22
C ASP A 40 -6.75 11.35 -0.61
N ARG A 41 -6.63 12.53 -1.23
CA ARG A 41 -7.76 13.31 -1.76
C ARG A 41 -7.91 13.17 -3.27
N GLY A 42 -7.14 12.27 -3.89
CA GLY A 42 -7.25 11.94 -5.30
C GLY A 42 -8.67 11.51 -5.66
N LYS A 43 -9.14 11.99 -6.82
CA LYS A 43 -10.40 11.52 -7.39
C LYS A 43 -10.07 10.37 -8.35
N TYR A 44 -10.65 9.21 -8.09
CA TYR A 44 -10.46 8.01 -8.89
C TYR A 44 -11.81 7.62 -9.51
N PRO A 45 -12.04 7.94 -10.80
CA PRO A 45 -13.27 7.55 -11.47
C PRO A 45 -13.43 6.02 -11.46
N GLU A 46 -14.61 5.56 -11.08
CA GLU A 46 -14.96 4.15 -11.10
C GLU A 46 -15.10 3.62 -12.53
N GLY A 47 -15.11 2.29 -12.68
CA GLY A 47 -15.44 1.63 -13.96
C GLY A 47 -14.30 1.65 -15.00
N ARG A 48 -13.10 2.08 -14.64
CA ARG A 48 -11.94 2.01 -15.53
C ARG A 48 -11.53 0.54 -15.74
N LYS A 49 -11.90 -0.04 -16.89
CA LYS A 49 -11.45 -1.37 -17.29
C LYS A 49 -9.98 -1.31 -17.73
N MET A 50 -9.14 -2.14 -17.13
CA MET A 50 -7.79 -2.38 -17.63
C MET A 50 -7.83 -3.56 -18.61
N THR A 51 -7.19 -3.40 -19.76
CA THR A 51 -7.05 -4.51 -20.71
C THR A 51 -6.00 -5.51 -20.22
N ALA A 52 -6.04 -6.74 -20.73
CA ALA A 52 -5.05 -7.77 -20.40
C ALA A 52 -3.63 -7.30 -20.78
N GLU A 53 -3.50 -6.59 -21.90
CA GLU A 53 -2.23 -6.04 -22.38
C GLU A 53 -1.69 -4.99 -21.40
N GLN A 54 -2.55 -4.10 -20.89
CA GLN A 54 -2.15 -3.09 -19.90
C GLN A 54 -1.69 -3.72 -18.60
N MET A 55 -2.39 -4.76 -18.12
CA MET A 55 -1.99 -5.50 -16.92
C MET A 55 -0.68 -6.25 -17.12
N ALA A 56 -0.45 -6.85 -18.30
CA ALA A 56 0.80 -7.52 -18.64
C ALA A 56 2.02 -6.58 -18.67
N GLN A 57 1.81 -5.27 -18.81
CA GLN A 57 2.90 -4.29 -18.71
C GLN A 57 3.36 -4.05 -17.26
N VAL A 58 2.57 -4.42 -16.25
CA VAL A 58 2.95 -4.26 -14.85
C VAL A 58 4.07 -5.25 -14.54
N GLN A 59 5.20 -4.78 -14.00
CA GLN A 59 6.30 -5.65 -13.57
C GLN A 59 5.98 -6.26 -12.21
N LEU A 60 4.96 -7.12 -12.20
CA LEU A 60 4.48 -7.82 -11.02
C LEU A 60 5.13 -9.21 -10.94
N ARG A 61 5.71 -9.52 -9.79
CA ARG A 61 6.20 -10.86 -9.45
C ARG A 61 5.37 -11.41 -8.29
N PRO A 62 4.57 -12.47 -8.50
CA PRO A 62 3.87 -13.15 -7.42
C PRO A 62 4.87 -13.78 -6.44
N ASP A 63 4.48 -13.86 -5.17
CA ASP A 63 5.19 -14.63 -4.16
C ASP A 63 4.89 -16.14 -4.29
N GLU A 64 5.78 -17.00 -3.80
CA GLU A 64 5.56 -18.45 -3.78
C GLU A 64 4.41 -18.81 -2.83
N PHE A 65 4.25 -18.07 -1.74
CA PHE A 65 3.17 -18.26 -0.78
C PHE A 65 2.04 -17.24 -1.00
N HIS A 66 0.91 -17.72 -1.52
CA HIS A 66 -0.28 -16.90 -1.84
C HIS A 66 0.05 -15.75 -2.82
N GLY A 67 0.64 -16.06 -3.96
CA GLY A 67 1.01 -15.08 -4.99
C GLY A 67 -0.15 -14.28 -5.59
N ASP A 68 -1.38 -14.75 -5.41
CA ASP A 68 -2.63 -14.06 -5.72
C ASP A 68 -2.87 -12.83 -4.83
N TRP A 69 -2.32 -12.83 -3.60
CA TRP A 69 -2.39 -11.72 -2.65
C TRP A 69 -1.05 -11.03 -2.43
N ASN A 70 0.03 -11.80 -2.41
CA ASN A 70 1.37 -11.36 -2.10
C ASN A 70 2.19 -11.23 -3.37
N TYR A 71 2.56 -10.02 -3.73
CA TYR A 71 3.33 -9.76 -4.94
C TYR A 71 4.25 -8.56 -4.77
N THR A 72 5.32 -8.54 -5.55
CA THR A 72 6.24 -7.40 -5.66
C THR A 72 6.01 -6.70 -7.00
N ILE A 73 5.80 -5.38 -6.98
CA ILE A 73 5.81 -4.55 -8.20
C ILE A 73 7.13 -3.79 -8.25
N THR A 74 7.91 -3.98 -9.32
CA THR A 74 9.16 -3.24 -9.52
C THR A 74 8.95 -2.03 -10.43
N PRO A 75 9.64 -0.91 -10.18
CA PRO A 75 9.57 0.24 -11.06
C PRO A 75 10.19 -0.11 -12.41
N ARG A 76 9.53 0.32 -13.50
CA ARG A 76 10.19 0.32 -14.81
C ARG A 76 11.39 1.26 -14.74
N LYS A 77 12.55 0.81 -15.23
CA LYS A 77 13.72 1.68 -15.40
C LYS A 77 13.31 2.87 -16.28
N SER A 78 13.08 4.04 -15.69
CA SER A 78 12.84 5.23 -16.50
C SER A 78 14.15 5.64 -17.16
N LYS A 79 14.10 6.01 -18.44
CA LYS A 79 15.18 6.80 -19.05
C LYS A 79 15.13 8.19 -18.41
N ARG A 80 15.62 8.33 -17.19
CA ARG A 80 15.73 9.62 -16.52
C ARG A 80 16.84 10.41 -17.23
N LYS A 81 16.48 11.35 -18.12
CA LYS A 81 17.39 12.44 -18.48
C LYS A 81 17.68 13.19 -17.18
N ARG A 82 18.91 13.06 -16.67
CA ARG A 82 19.45 13.94 -15.65
C ARG A 82 19.54 15.33 -16.30
N ILE A 83 18.78 16.28 -15.77
CA ILE A 83 19.01 17.71 -15.99
C ILE A 83 19.94 18.14 -14.86
#